data_AF-A0A9D6MGW3-F1
#
_entry.id   AF-A0A9D6MGW3-F1
#
_cell.length_a   1.000
_cell.length_b   1.000
_cell.length_c   1.000
_cell.angle_alpha   90.00
_cell.angle_beta   90.00
_cell.angle_gamma   90.00
#
_symmetry.space_group_name_H-M   'P 1'
#
loop_
_entity.id
_entity.type
_entity.pdbx_description
1 polymer ?
#
loop_
_entity_poly.entity_id
_entity_poly.type
_entity_poly.pdbx_seq_one_letter_code
_entity_poly.pdbx_strand_id
1 'polypeptide(L)'
;MGIIREVLARFQKDRALSQGAALAYYAVFSIAPLLVLVIAIAGMGLGRVAAEGEIVQKIREVVGSEGASMIETMVREVMRPASGIVATVVSFATMFVGASGAFGQLQTTLNDIFRAEPRRGGMRGVLRQRLAAFSMILGIGFLLLTSLALSAVLSAAHQRLIEHFPVFGPSLPMLNFGVSFVVLTALFALVYKVLPDVDLHWYDVTLGAAVTSILFIVGESLLGLYLKRAGASSVYGAAGSLVLLLLWIYYSAQILLLGAEFTEVFSRRYGSRRPPDETSAVSAEAHGRAGW
;
A
#
# COMPACT_ATOMS: atom_id res chain seq x y z
N MET A 1 -3.11 29.34 7.25
CA MET A 1 -3.49 27.99 7.73
C MET A 1 -2.22 27.13 7.84
N GLY A 2 -2.00 26.41 8.94
CA GLY A 2 -0.87 25.47 9.04
C GLY A 2 -1.08 24.24 8.15
N ILE A 3 -0.01 23.57 7.70
CA ILE A 3 -0.09 22.44 6.74
C ILE A 3 -0.99 21.31 7.25
N ILE A 4 -0.86 20.93 8.52
CA ILE A 4 -1.66 19.86 9.14
C ILE A 4 -3.15 20.20 9.11
N ARG A 5 -3.50 21.46 9.41
CA ARG A 5 -4.90 21.90 9.44
C ARG A 5 -5.51 21.92 8.03
N GLU A 6 -4.70 22.21 7.02
CA GLU A 6 -5.12 22.12 5.62
C GLU A 6 -5.33 20.66 5.19
N VAL A 7 -4.39 19.77 5.50
CA VAL A 7 -4.50 18.33 5.24
C VAL A 7 -5.76 17.75 5.86
N LEU A 8 -6.04 18.04 7.14
CA LEU A 8 -7.24 17.56 7.82
C LEU A 8 -8.54 18.15 7.23
N ALA A 9 -8.52 19.42 6.83
CA ALA A 9 -9.67 20.04 6.18
C ALA A 9 -9.97 19.41 4.81
N ARG A 10 -8.94 19.08 4.02
CA ARG A 10 -9.09 18.39 2.74
C ARG A 10 -9.53 16.95 2.92
N PHE A 11 -8.92 16.22 3.84
CA PHE A 11 -9.30 14.85 4.18
C PHE A 11 -10.80 14.71 4.51
N GLN A 12 -11.36 15.69 5.24
CA GLN A 12 -12.81 15.74 5.47
C GLN A 12 -13.60 16.12 4.22
N LYS A 13 -13.15 17.15 3.49
CA LYS A 13 -13.81 17.66 2.27
C LYS A 13 -13.89 16.59 1.16
N ASP A 14 -12.83 15.81 0.98
CA ASP A 14 -12.72 14.74 -0.01
C ASP A 14 -13.35 13.42 0.47
N ARG A 15 -14.03 13.44 1.64
CA ARG A 15 -14.74 12.29 2.21
C ARG A 15 -13.83 11.06 2.35
N ALA A 16 -12.57 11.28 2.70
CA ALA A 16 -11.55 10.22 2.78
C ALA A 16 -11.95 9.08 3.73
N LEU A 17 -12.68 9.37 4.82
CA LEU A 17 -13.25 8.35 5.70
C LEU A 17 -14.18 7.40 4.93
N SER A 18 -15.12 7.94 4.14
CA SER A 18 -16.03 7.14 3.32
C SER A 18 -15.30 6.40 2.20
N GLN A 19 -14.31 7.04 1.55
CA GLN A 19 -13.51 6.40 0.52
C GLN A 19 -12.66 5.26 1.07
N GLY A 20 -12.10 5.40 2.28
CA GLY A 20 -11.37 4.32 2.95
C GLY A 20 -12.29 3.18 3.39
N ALA A 21 -13.55 3.44 3.72
CA ALA A 21 -14.56 2.38 3.94
C ALA A 21 -14.85 1.62 2.65
N ALA A 22 -15.00 2.32 1.52
CA ALA A 22 -15.14 1.69 0.21
C ALA A 22 -13.90 0.86 -0.15
N LEU A 23 -12.70 1.38 0.10
CA LEU A 23 -11.44 0.64 -0.10
C LEU A 23 -11.40 -0.63 0.72
N ALA A 24 -11.79 -0.58 1.99
CA ALA A 24 -11.83 -1.76 2.85
C ALA A 24 -12.81 -2.82 2.33
N TYR A 25 -14.00 -2.38 1.89
CA TYR A 25 -14.98 -3.26 1.26
C TYR A 25 -14.39 -3.94 0.02
N TYR A 26 -13.90 -3.17 -0.97
CA TYR A 26 -13.32 -3.74 -2.18
C TYR A 26 -12.09 -4.61 -1.91
N ALA A 27 -11.25 -4.23 -0.94
CA ALA A 27 -10.07 -4.98 -0.56
C ALA A 27 -10.43 -6.37 -0.01
N VAL A 28 -11.43 -6.49 0.88
CA VAL A 28 -11.86 -7.80 1.39
C VAL A 28 -12.26 -8.76 0.27
N PHE A 29 -12.99 -8.28 -0.73
CA PHE A 29 -13.36 -9.09 -1.91
C PHE A 29 -12.18 -9.35 -2.87
N SER A 30 -11.11 -8.55 -2.77
CA SER A 30 -9.92 -8.66 -3.63
C SER A 30 -8.76 -9.43 -3.00
N ILE A 31 -8.77 -9.65 -1.68
CA ILE A 31 -7.66 -10.28 -0.94
C ILE A 31 -7.32 -11.66 -1.51
N ALA A 32 -8.32 -12.54 -1.63
CA ALA A 32 -8.10 -13.89 -2.13
C ALA A 32 -7.48 -13.89 -3.54
N PRO A 33 -8.07 -13.19 -4.53
CA PRO A 33 -7.46 -13.01 -5.84
C PRO A 33 -6.03 -12.46 -5.83
N LEU A 34 -5.79 -11.43 -5.03
CA LEU A 34 -4.48 -10.77 -4.94
C LEU A 34 -3.43 -11.73 -4.37
N LEU A 35 -3.77 -12.46 -3.32
CA LEU A 35 -2.85 -13.39 -2.68
C LEU A 35 -2.47 -14.55 -3.59
N VAL A 36 -3.41 -15.10 -4.35
CA VAL A 36 -3.09 -16.13 -5.35
C VAL A 36 -2.07 -15.61 -6.35
N LEU A 37 -2.25 -14.39 -6.84
CA LEU A 37 -1.32 -13.79 -7.80
C LEU A 37 0.06 -13.53 -7.18
N VAL A 38 0.11 -12.99 -5.96
CA VAL A 38 1.37 -12.76 -5.24
C VAL A 38 2.09 -14.07 -4.94
N ILE A 39 1.38 -15.11 -4.46
CA ILE A 39 1.94 -16.44 -4.22
C ILE A 39 2.43 -17.08 -5.51
N ALA A 40 1.69 -16.94 -6.62
CA ALA A 40 2.12 -17.46 -7.92
C ALA A 40 3.43 -16.80 -8.38
N ILE A 41 3.55 -15.47 -8.22
CA ILE A 41 4.76 -14.73 -8.59
C ILE A 41 5.94 -15.09 -7.68
N ALA A 42 5.74 -15.05 -6.36
CA ALA A 42 6.78 -15.41 -5.39
C ALA A 42 7.20 -16.88 -5.51
N GLY A 43 6.25 -17.76 -5.82
CA GLY A 43 6.46 -19.19 -6.01
C GLY A 43 7.33 -19.54 -7.22
N MET A 44 7.44 -18.66 -8.23
CA MET A 44 8.40 -18.83 -9.33
C MET A 44 9.85 -18.74 -8.86
N GLY A 45 10.13 -17.97 -7.81
CA GLY A 45 11.48 -17.81 -7.25
C GLY A 45 11.74 -18.71 -6.04
N LEU A 46 10.83 -18.71 -5.06
CA LEU A 46 11.00 -19.38 -3.75
C LEU A 46 10.45 -20.82 -3.71
N GLY A 47 9.64 -21.19 -4.71
CA GLY A 47 8.76 -22.36 -4.61
C GLY A 47 7.44 -22.03 -3.91
N ARG A 48 6.34 -22.66 -4.36
CA ARG A 48 4.98 -22.32 -3.95
C ARG A 48 4.73 -22.43 -2.44
N VAL A 49 5.24 -23.50 -1.81
CA VAL A 49 5.04 -23.77 -0.38
C VAL A 49 5.78 -22.74 0.49
N ALA A 50 7.02 -22.40 0.13
CA ALA A 50 7.79 -21.38 0.83
C ALA A 50 7.15 -20.00 0.68
N ALA A 51 6.70 -19.64 -0.53
CA ALA A 51 6.00 -18.38 -0.77
C ALA A 51 4.72 -18.24 0.06
N GLU A 52 3.90 -19.30 0.14
CA GLU A 52 2.69 -19.32 0.96
C GLU A 52 3.00 -19.11 2.44
N GLY A 53 3.97 -19.87 2.98
CA GLY A 53 4.38 -19.76 4.39
C GLY A 53 4.89 -18.37 4.76
N GLU A 54 5.76 -17.79 3.93
CA GLU A 54 6.31 -16.45 4.15
C GLU A 54 5.24 -15.35 4.10
N ILE A 55 4.33 -15.42 3.13
CA ILE A 55 3.24 -14.44 3.00
C ILE A 55 2.30 -14.52 4.20
N VAL A 56 1.93 -15.73 4.63
CA VAL A 56 1.07 -15.93 5.81
C VAL A 56 1.77 -15.44 7.08
N GLN A 57 3.08 -15.68 7.22
CA GLN A 57 3.85 -15.15 8.34
C GLN A 57 3.86 -13.63 8.33
N LYS A 58 4.12 -12.99 7.19
CA LYS A 58 4.13 -11.52 7.09
C LYS A 58 2.78 -10.91 7.43
N ILE A 59 1.70 -11.54 6.99
CA ILE A 59 0.33 -11.12 7.34
C ILE A 59 0.09 -11.28 8.84
N ARG A 60 0.60 -12.35 9.46
CA ARG A 60 0.49 -12.56 10.91
C ARG A 60 1.23 -11.51 11.72
N GLU A 61 2.41 -11.08 11.25
CA GLU A 61 3.17 -9.99 11.88
C GLU A 61 2.40 -8.68 11.85
N VAL A 62 1.75 -8.38 10.73
CA VAL A 62 1.15 -7.07 10.46
C VAL A 62 -0.33 -6.95 10.91
N VAL A 63 -1.11 -8.01 10.70
CA VAL A 63 -2.56 -8.05 10.98
C VAL A 63 -2.86 -8.75 12.32
N GLY A 64 -1.96 -9.62 12.78
CA GLY A 64 -2.17 -10.49 13.94
C GLY A 64 -2.68 -11.89 13.60
N SER A 65 -2.71 -12.78 14.59
CA SER A 65 -3.02 -14.20 14.42
C SER A 65 -4.45 -14.47 13.93
N GLU A 66 -5.43 -13.69 14.40
CA GLU A 66 -6.85 -13.88 14.05
C GLU A 66 -7.18 -13.41 12.63
N GLY A 67 -6.58 -12.31 12.16
CA GLY A 67 -6.72 -11.87 10.78
C GLY A 67 -5.97 -12.79 9.81
N ALA A 68 -4.79 -13.26 10.21
CA ALA A 68 -3.99 -14.18 9.42
C ALA A 68 -4.67 -15.54 9.22
N SER A 69 -5.35 -16.09 10.23
CA SER A 69 -6.05 -17.38 10.09
C SER A 69 -7.21 -17.32 9.09
N MET A 70 -7.93 -16.20 9.04
CA MET A 70 -8.98 -15.98 8.05
C MET A 70 -8.40 -15.90 6.63
N ILE A 71 -7.31 -15.16 6.46
CA ILE A 71 -6.62 -15.05 5.18
C ILE A 71 -6.05 -16.40 4.73
N GLU A 72 -5.42 -17.15 5.64
CA GLU A 72 -4.89 -18.48 5.37
C GLU A 72 -5.99 -19.44 4.89
N THR A 73 -7.17 -19.39 5.54
CA THR A 73 -8.33 -20.18 5.13
C THR A 73 -8.80 -19.80 3.73
N MET A 74 -8.90 -18.49 3.43
CA MET A 74 -9.27 -18.02 2.09
C MET A 74 -8.29 -18.49 1.02
N VAL A 75 -6.99 -18.37 1.27
CA VAL A 75 -5.94 -18.82 0.34
C VAL A 75 -6.04 -20.32 0.10
N ARG A 76 -6.16 -21.11 1.17
CA ARG A 76 -6.25 -22.57 1.08
C ARG A 76 -7.46 -23.02 0.27
N GLU A 77 -8.61 -22.39 0.46
CA GLU A 77 -9.84 -22.72 -0.29
C GLU A 77 -9.75 -22.32 -1.77
N VAL A 78 -9.17 -21.16 -2.08
CA VAL A 78 -9.02 -20.72 -3.48
C VAL A 78 -7.96 -21.53 -4.23
N MET A 79 -6.95 -22.04 -3.51
CA MET A 79 -5.87 -22.85 -4.08
C MET A 79 -6.25 -24.33 -4.30
N ARG A 80 -7.45 -24.75 -3.88
CA ARG A 80 -7.96 -26.08 -4.19
C ARG A 80 -8.10 -26.26 -5.72
N PRO A 81 -7.63 -27.39 -6.28
CA PRO A 81 -7.76 -27.65 -7.71
C PRO A 81 -9.23 -27.58 -8.15
N ALA A 82 -9.57 -26.64 -9.03
CA ALA A 82 -10.87 -26.62 -9.68
C ALA A 82 -10.98 -27.83 -10.60
N SER A 83 -12.07 -28.59 -10.51
CA SER A 83 -12.30 -29.75 -11.37
C SER A 83 -12.77 -29.30 -12.77
N GLY A 84 -11.90 -29.48 -13.76
CA GLY A 84 -12.20 -29.24 -15.17
C GLY A 84 -11.88 -27.82 -15.68
N ILE A 85 -11.62 -27.73 -16.98
CA ILE A 85 -11.16 -26.50 -17.66
C ILE A 85 -12.15 -25.34 -17.51
N VAL A 86 -13.46 -25.62 -17.60
CA VAL A 86 -14.51 -24.60 -17.45
C VAL A 86 -14.48 -23.97 -16.07
N ALA A 87 -14.33 -24.77 -15.01
CA ALA A 87 -14.21 -24.28 -13.65
C ALA A 87 -12.94 -23.44 -13.46
N THR A 88 -11.81 -23.86 -14.05
CA THR A 88 -10.56 -23.08 -14.03
C THR A 88 -10.73 -21.72 -14.70
N VAL A 89 -11.34 -21.66 -15.89
CA VAL A 89 -11.54 -20.40 -16.64
C VAL A 89 -12.48 -19.46 -15.89
N VAL A 90 -13.61 -19.98 -15.36
CA VAL A 90 -14.56 -19.18 -14.58
C VAL A 90 -13.92 -18.65 -13.30
N SER A 91 -13.16 -19.47 -12.57
CA SER A 91 -12.44 -19.03 -11.37
C SER A 91 -11.42 -17.94 -11.69
N PHE A 92 -10.64 -18.08 -12.77
CA PHE A 92 -9.70 -17.04 -13.21
C PHE A 92 -10.41 -15.74 -13.59
N ALA A 93 -11.54 -15.82 -14.31
CA ALA A 93 -12.31 -14.64 -14.71
C ALA A 93 -12.88 -13.90 -13.50
N THR A 94 -13.52 -14.62 -12.56
CA THR A 94 -14.06 -14.04 -11.33
C THR A 94 -12.95 -13.44 -10.46
N MET A 95 -11.83 -14.15 -10.34
CA MET A 95 -10.65 -13.68 -9.61
C MET A 95 -10.12 -12.37 -10.18
N PHE A 96 -10.00 -12.29 -11.50
CA PHE A 96 -9.50 -11.12 -12.20
C PHE A 96 -10.42 -9.90 -12.05
N VAL A 97 -11.73 -10.12 -12.10
CA VAL A 97 -12.72 -9.06 -11.86
C VAL A 97 -12.65 -8.58 -10.41
N GLY A 98 -12.58 -9.50 -9.45
CA GLY A 98 -12.43 -9.20 -8.01
C GLY A 98 -11.20 -8.32 -7.75
N ALA A 99 -10.02 -8.78 -8.18
CA ALA A 99 -8.77 -8.04 -8.00
C ALA A 99 -8.78 -6.63 -8.63
N SER A 100 -9.45 -6.48 -9.78
CA SER A 100 -9.51 -5.19 -10.49
C SER A 100 -10.31 -4.13 -9.71
N GLY A 101 -11.26 -4.54 -8.86
CA GLY A 101 -12.12 -3.64 -8.09
C GLY A 101 -11.36 -2.79 -7.08
N ALA A 102 -10.53 -3.41 -6.22
CA ALA A 102 -9.76 -2.67 -5.21
C ALA A 102 -8.76 -1.69 -5.81
N PHE A 103 -8.05 -2.09 -6.87
CA PHE A 103 -7.13 -1.18 -7.57
C PHE A 103 -7.87 -0.04 -8.24
N GLY A 104 -8.99 -0.31 -8.90
CA GLY A 104 -9.80 0.73 -9.53
C GLY A 104 -10.31 1.74 -8.51
N GLN A 105 -10.78 1.27 -7.35
CA GLN A 105 -11.21 2.15 -6.27
C GLN A 105 -10.04 2.97 -5.71
N LEU A 106 -8.87 2.35 -5.46
CA LEU A 106 -7.69 3.05 -4.95
C LEU A 106 -7.21 4.11 -5.92
N GLN A 107 -7.12 3.78 -7.21
CA GLN A 107 -6.74 4.73 -8.24
C GLN A 107 -7.74 5.89 -8.32
N THR A 108 -9.05 5.61 -8.32
CA THR A 108 -10.08 6.65 -8.37
C THR A 108 -9.96 7.60 -7.17
N THR A 109 -9.86 7.04 -5.97
CA THR A 109 -9.66 7.82 -4.75
C THR A 109 -8.39 8.67 -4.79
N LEU A 110 -7.26 8.11 -5.24
CA LEU A 110 -6.01 8.87 -5.36
C LEU A 110 -6.10 9.96 -6.44
N ASN A 111 -6.76 9.67 -7.56
CA ASN A 111 -7.02 10.66 -8.60
C ASN A 111 -7.86 11.83 -8.07
N ASP A 112 -8.87 11.54 -7.24
CA ASP A 112 -9.69 12.56 -6.59
C ASP A 112 -8.87 13.45 -5.63
N ILE A 113 -7.97 12.85 -4.84
CA ILE A 113 -7.06 13.57 -3.94
C ILE A 113 -6.09 14.45 -4.73
N PHE A 114 -5.36 13.87 -5.70
CA PHE A 114 -4.34 14.57 -6.47
C PHE A 114 -4.92 15.52 -7.55
N ARG A 115 -6.25 15.60 -7.66
CA ARG A 115 -7.00 16.34 -8.68
C ARG A 115 -6.52 15.99 -10.09
N ALA A 116 -6.45 14.70 -10.37
CA ALA A 116 -6.13 14.21 -11.70
C ALA A 116 -7.24 14.62 -12.67
N GLU A 117 -6.86 15.10 -13.85
CA GLU A 117 -7.84 15.35 -14.90
C GLU A 117 -8.41 14.00 -15.39
N PRO A 118 -9.74 13.86 -15.52
CA PRO A 118 -10.33 12.64 -16.03
C PRO A 118 -9.84 12.39 -17.46
N ARG A 119 -8.90 11.45 -17.60
CA ARG A 119 -8.41 11.03 -18.92
C ARG A 119 -9.52 10.26 -19.62
N ARG A 120 -9.92 10.75 -20.81
CA ARG A 120 -11.01 10.19 -21.62
C ARG A 120 -10.93 8.66 -21.69
N GLY A 121 -11.93 8.02 -21.10
CA GLY A 121 -12.08 6.57 -21.03
C GLY A 121 -12.16 5.96 -22.43
N GLY A 122 -11.19 5.11 -22.73
CA GLY A 122 -11.17 4.27 -23.92
C GLY A 122 -10.38 3.00 -23.63
N MET A 123 -10.28 2.10 -24.62
CA MET A 123 -9.57 0.83 -24.47
C MET A 123 -8.11 1.00 -23.99
N ARG A 124 -7.47 2.13 -24.32
CA ARG A 124 -6.15 2.53 -23.83
C ARG A 124 -6.11 2.84 -22.32
N GLY A 125 -7.17 3.43 -21.75
CA GLY A 125 -7.27 3.72 -20.32
C GLY A 125 -7.39 2.45 -19.48
N VAL A 126 -8.25 1.53 -19.92
CA VAL A 126 -8.40 0.21 -19.28
C VAL A 126 -7.10 -0.59 -19.34
N LEU A 127 -6.41 -0.59 -20.49
CA LEU A 127 -5.13 -1.28 -20.62
C LEU A 127 -4.06 -0.68 -19.72
N ARG A 128 -3.96 0.66 -19.63
CA ARG A 128 -3.00 1.34 -18.75
C ARG A 128 -3.30 1.08 -17.28
N GLN A 129 -4.57 1.09 -16.87
CA GLN A 129 -4.99 0.76 -15.51
C GLN A 129 -4.59 -0.67 -15.14
N ARG A 130 -4.78 -1.62 -16.04
CA ARG A 130 -4.36 -3.02 -15.84
C ARG A 130 -2.84 -3.16 -15.77
N LEU A 131 -2.11 -2.46 -16.64
CA LEU A 131 -0.65 -2.45 -16.61
C LEU A 131 -0.11 -1.80 -15.34
N ALA A 132 -0.75 -0.72 -14.84
CA ALA A 132 -0.38 -0.08 -13.59
C ALA A 132 -0.59 -1.04 -12.40
N ALA A 133 -1.76 -1.68 -12.31
CA ALA A 133 -2.04 -2.70 -11.29
C ALA A 133 -1.05 -3.87 -11.36
N PHE A 134 -0.76 -4.38 -12.56
CA PHE A 134 0.22 -5.45 -12.77
C PHE A 134 1.63 -5.02 -12.35
N SER A 135 2.07 -3.82 -12.74
CA SER A 135 3.37 -3.26 -12.34
C SER A 135 3.48 -3.07 -10.83
N MET A 136 2.38 -2.70 -10.17
CA MET A 136 2.33 -2.58 -8.71
C MET A 136 2.47 -3.95 -8.04
N ILE A 137 1.76 -4.97 -8.53
CA ILE A 137 1.85 -6.32 -7.98
C ILE A 137 3.26 -6.87 -8.15
N LEU A 138 3.87 -6.70 -9.34
CA LEU A 138 5.27 -7.05 -9.56
C LEU A 138 6.22 -6.26 -8.67
N GLY A 139 6.01 -4.95 -8.53
CA GLY A 139 6.82 -4.08 -7.68
C GLY A 139 6.75 -4.47 -6.21
N ILE A 140 5.56 -4.75 -5.69
CA ILE A 140 5.36 -5.23 -4.32
C ILE A 140 6.00 -6.61 -4.15
N GLY A 141 5.80 -7.54 -5.09
CA GLY A 141 6.43 -8.86 -5.05
C GLY A 141 7.95 -8.78 -5.05
N PHE A 142 8.53 -7.97 -5.94
CA PHE A 142 9.97 -7.74 -5.99
C PHE A 142 10.51 -7.06 -4.71
N LEU A 143 9.80 -6.07 -4.18
CA LEU A 143 10.14 -5.42 -2.91
C LEU A 143 10.11 -6.42 -1.75
N LEU A 144 9.11 -7.30 -1.71
CA LEU A 144 9.02 -8.35 -0.69
C LEU A 144 10.21 -9.32 -0.79
N LEU A 145 10.51 -9.83 -1.99
CA LEU A 145 11.67 -10.72 -2.21
C LEU A 145 12.99 -10.05 -1.83
N THR A 146 13.16 -8.78 -2.21
CA THR A 146 14.36 -8.00 -1.88
C THR A 146 14.45 -7.75 -0.37
N SER A 147 13.32 -7.43 0.28
CA SER A 147 13.25 -7.27 1.74
C SER A 147 13.63 -8.55 2.46
N LEU A 148 13.13 -9.70 2.01
CA LEU A 148 13.46 -11.02 2.57
C LEU A 148 14.95 -11.33 2.43
N ALA A 149 15.49 -11.15 1.22
CA ALA A 149 16.91 -11.36 0.96
C ALA A 149 17.78 -10.44 1.83
N LEU A 150 17.39 -9.17 1.95
CA LEU A 150 18.10 -8.21 2.78
C LEU A 150 18.01 -8.57 4.26
N SER A 151 16.82 -8.90 4.78
CA SER A 151 16.64 -9.37 6.16
C SER A 151 17.46 -10.62 6.45
N ALA A 152 17.48 -11.61 5.55
CA ALA A 152 18.26 -12.83 5.72
C ALA A 152 19.78 -12.56 5.76
N VAL A 153 20.28 -11.74 4.84
CA VAL A 153 21.69 -11.32 4.81
C VAL A 153 22.06 -10.56 6.08
N LEU A 154 21.22 -9.63 6.52
CA LEU A 154 21.45 -8.85 7.72
C LEU A 154 21.42 -9.70 8.99
N SER A 155 20.49 -10.66 9.09
CA SER A 155 20.45 -11.62 10.20
C SER A 155 21.69 -12.51 10.23
N ALA A 156 22.13 -13.03 9.08
CA ALA A 156 23.34 -13.85 9.00
C ALA A 156 24.62 -13.05 9.33
N ALA A 157 24.71 -11.81 8.85
CA ALA A 157 25.81 -10.90 9.17
C ALA A 157 25.83 -10.53 10.67
N HIS A 158 24.65 -10.29 11.25
CA HIS A 158 24.52 -9.94 12.67
C HIS A 158 24.91 -11.10 13.59
N GLN A 159 24.53 -12.34 13.26
CA GLN A 159 24.95 -13.53 14.03
C GLN A 159 26.49 -13.62 14.12
N ARG A 160 27.19 -13.47 12.99
CA ARG A 160 28.67 -13.44 12.97
C ARG A 160 29.26 -12.24 13.73
N LEU A 161 28.57 -11.11 13.73
CA LEU A 161 29.01 -9.89 14.41
C LEU A 161 28.88 -10.03 15.93
N ILE A 162 27.80 -10.62 16.45
CA ILE A 162 27.63 -10.86 17.90
C ILE A 162 28.68 -11.83 18.42
N GLU A 163 29.04 -12.86 17.64
CA GLU A 163 30.07 -13.84 18.02
C GLU A 163 31.42 -13.17 18.34
N HIS A 164 31.74 -12.07 17.65
CA HIS A 164 32.99 -11.33 17.86
C HIS A 164 32.81 -10.09 18.75
N PHE A 165 31.62 -9.48 18.75
CA PHE A 165 31.32 -8.24 19.47
C PHE A 165 29.93 -8.27 20.11
N PRO A 166 29.81 -8.83 21.34
CA PRO A 166 28.52 -8.98 22.05
C PRO A 166 27.79 -7.65 22.31
N VAL A 167 28.51 -6.52 22.31
CA VAL A 167 27.95 -5.16 22.48
C VAL A 167 26.94 -4.79 21.38
N PHE A 168 27.02 -5.39 20.18
CA PHE A 168 26.06 -5.14 19.10
C PHE A 168 24.82 -6.05 19.13
N GLY A 169 24.65 -6.90 20.16
CA GLY A 169 23.44 -7.70 20.36
C GLY A 169 22.12 -6.91 20.21
N PRO A 170 21.94 -5.75 20.87
CA PRO A 170 20.70 -4.98 20.81
C PRO A 170 20.51 -4.13 19.54
N SER A 171 21.42 -4.13 18.55
CA SER A 171 21.29 -3.29 17.36
C SER A 171 20.43 -3.91 16.24
N LEU A 172 20.22 -5.24 16.24
CA LEU A 172 19.43 -5.93 15.21
C LEU A 172 17.99 -5.41 15.07
N PRO A 173 17.24 -5.15 16.16
CA PRO A 173 15.89 -4.60 16.04
C PRO A 173 15.87 -3.23 15.36
N MET A 174 16.87 -2.38 15.63
CA MET A 174 16.98 -1.05 14.97
C MET A 174 17.28 -1.19 13.49
N LEU A 175 18.12 -2.15 13.11
CA LEU A 175 18.44 -2.42 11.71
C LEU A 175 17.23 -2.98 10.95
N ASN A 176 16.51 -3.94 11.53
CA ASN A 176 15.29 -4.50 10.96
C ASN A 176 14.18 -3.44 10.85
N PHE A 177 14.08 -2.54 11.83
CA PHE A 177 13.20 -1.37 11.74
C PHE A 177 13.58 -0.47 10.57
N GLY A 178 14.87 -0.16 10.40
CA GLY A 178 15.37 0.65 9.28
C GLY A 178 15.03 0.05 7.92
N VAL A 179 15.24 -1.26 7.74
CA VAL A 179 14.86 -1.97 6.51
C VAL A 179 13.35 -1.92 6.28
N SER A 180 12.56 -2.24 7.31
CA SER A 180 11.10 -2.22 7.21
C SER A 180 10.58 -0.83 6.86
N PHE A 181 11.16 0.21 7.45
CA PHE A 181 10.85 1.60 7.16
C PHE A 181 11.15 1.98 5.70
N VAL A 182 12.32 1.59 5.18
CA VAL A 182 12.70 1.84 3.78
C VAL A 182 11.76 1.10 2.83
N VAL A 183 11.44 -0.16 3.12
CA VAL A 183 10.53 -0.98 2.30
C VAL A 183 9.12 -0.38 2.29
N LEU A 184 8.58 0.00 3.45
CA LEU A 184 7.27 0.66 3.55
C LEU A 184 7.26 2.01 2.81
N THR A 185 8.31 2.80 2.95
CA THR A 185 8.46 4.08 2.25
C THR A 185 8.51 3.85 0.74
N ALA A 186 9.27 2.87 0.26
CA ALA A 186 9.32 2.51 -1.16
C ALA A 186 7.95 2.03 -1.67
N LEU A 187 7.22 1.25 -0.88
CA LEU A 187 5.89 0.77 -1.22
C LEU A 187 4.88 1.92 -1.35
N PHE A 188 4.80 2.82 -0.36
CA PHE A 188 3.92 3.99 -0.46
C PHE A 188 4.34 4.94 -1.58
N ALA A 189 5.65 5.11 -1.81
CA ALA A 189 6.16 5.91 -2.91
C ALA A 189 5.74 5.31 -4.27
N LEU A 190 5.81 3.98 -4.43
CA LEU A 190 5.33 3.29 -5.62
C LEU A 190 3.82 3.53 -5.82
N VAL A 191 3.04 3.43 -4.74
CA VAL A 191 1.59 3.71 -4.78
C VAL A 191 1.32 5.13 -5.25
N TYR A 192 1.91 6.14 -4.62
CA TYR A 192 1.67 7.54 -4.97
C TYR A 192 2.26 7.95 -6.31
N LYS A 193 3.31 7.27 -6.80
CA LYS A 193 3.95 7.60 -8.08
C LYS A 193 3.29 6.92 -9.28
N VAL A 194 2.81 5.68 -9.13
CA VAL A 194 2.38 4.83 -10.25
C VAL A 194 0.86 4.85 -10.46
N LEU A 195 0.06 4.90 -9.39
CA LEU A 195 -1.40 4.80 -9.51
C LEU A 195 -2.08 6.08 -9.97
N PRO A 196 -1.75 7.26 -9.40
CA PRO A 196 -2.39 8.49 -9.81
C PRO A 196 -2.08 8.82 -11.28
N ASP A 197 -3.07 9.33 -11.99
CA ASP A 197 -2.93 9.83 -13.36
C ASP A 197 -2.30 11.24 -13.42
N VAL A 198 -1.38 11.52 -12.49
CA VAL A 198 -0.72 12.82 -12.32
C VAL A 198 0.79 12.61 -12.25
N ASP A 199 1.53 13.45 -12.97
CA ASP A 199 2.99 13.46 -12.90
C ASP A 199 3.46 14.19 -11.63
N LEU A 200 3.70 13.42 -10.57
CA LEU A 200 4.29 13.93 -9.31
C LEU A 200 5.82 13.83 -9.35
N HIS A 201 6.55 14.82 -8.83
CA HIS A 201 8.00 14.70 -8.68
C HIS A 201 8.38 13.67 -7.60
N TRP A 202 9.50 12.98 -7.80
CA TRP A 202 10.00 11.97 -6.84
C TRP A 202 10.27 12.53 -5.45
N TYR A 203 10.70 13.79 -5.36
CA TYR A 203 10.94 14.45 -4.08
C TYR A 203 9.66 14.56 -3.24
N ASP A 204 8.58 15.06 -3.83
CA ASP A 204 7.30 15.22 -3.14
C ASP A 204 6.74 13.86 -2.70
N VAL A 205 6.84 12.86 -3.59
CA VAL A 205 6.35 11.50 -3.34
C VAL A 205 7.13 10.80 -2.23
N THR A 206 8.46 10.87 -2.25
CA THR A 206 9.29 10.18 -1.24
C THR A 206 9.10 10.77 0.15
N LEU A 207 8.96 12.09 0.27
CA LEU A 207 8.67 12.73 1.55
C LEU A 207 7.28 12.32 2.07
N GLY A 208 6.27 12.37 1.22
CA GLY A 208 4.91 11.96 1.58
C GLY A 208 4.82 10.48 1.96
N ALA A 209 5.51 9.61 1.22
CA ALA A 209 5.63 8.19 1.52
C ALA A 209 6.36 7.92 2.84
N ALA A 210 7.40 8.70 3.17
CA ALA A 210 8.11 8.59 4.45
C ALA A 210 7.23 8.99 5.63
N VAL A 211 6.45 10.07 5.50
CA VAL A 211 5.47 10.45 6.53
C VAL A 211 4.39 9.37 6.67
N THR A 212 3.93 8.81 5.55
CA THR A 212 2.94 7.71 5.55
C THR A 212 3.50 6.45 6.24
N SER A 213 4.75 6.08 5.97
CA SER A 213 5.35 4.88 6.56
C SER A 213 5.55 5.03 8.07
N ILE A 214 5.92 6.21 8.57
CA ILE A 214 5.93 6.49 10.02
C ILE A 214 4.53 6.32 10.61
N LEU A 215 3.53 6.95 10.00
CA LEU A 215 2.14 6.83 10.45
C LEU A 215 1.65 5.38 10.42
N PHE A 216 2.06 4.61 9.41
CA PHE A 216 1.72 3.21 9.26
C PHE A 216 2.35 2.36 10.36
N ILE A 217 3.64 2.52 10.67
CA ILE A 217 4.31 1.76 11.72
C ILE A 217 3.73 2.08 13.10
N VAL A 218 3.49 3.36 13.39
CA VAL A 218 2.82 3.79 14.62
C VAL A 218 1.41 3.21 14.69
N GLY A 219 0.70 3.27 13.57
CA GLY A 219 -0.66 2.80 13.48
C GLY A 219 -0.81 1.28 13.61
N GLU A 220 0.07 0.51 12.97
CA GLU A 220 0.18 -0.94 13.11
C GLU A 220 0.42 -1.32 14.57
N SER A 221 1.31 -0.60 15.26
CA SER A 221 1.58 -0.82 16.69
C SER A 221 0.35 -0.53 17.57
N LEU A 222 -0.34 0.59 17.34
CA LEU A 222 -1.54 0.98 18.08
C LEU A 222 -2.70 0.03 17.83
N LEU A 223 -2.93 -0.33 16.57
CA LEU A 223 -3.98 -1.25 16.18
C LEU A 223 -3.69 -2.65 16.71
N GLY A 224 -2.45 -3.13 16.62
CA GLY A 224 -2.04 -4.40 17.19
C GLY A 224 -2.29 -4.48 18.70
N LEU A 225 -2.04 -3.39 19.45
CA LEU A 225 -2.38 -3.30 20.87
C LEU A 225 -3.90 -3.32 21.11
N TYR A 226 -4.67 -2.63 20.27
CA TYR A 226 -6.13 -2.64 20.34
C TYR A 226 -6.71 -4.03 20.07
N LEU A 227 -6.28 -4.68 18.98
CA LEU A 227 -6.74 -6.01 18.57
C LEU A 227 -6.37 -7.08 19.60
N LYS A 228 -5.18 -7.01 20.22
CA LYS A 228 -4.80 -7.91 21.32
C LYS A 228 -5.75 -7.83 22.52
N ARG A 229 -6.30 -6.64 22.80
CA ARG A 229 -7.30 -6.44 23.87
C ARG A 229 -8.71 -6.80 23.43
N ALA A 230 -9.07 -6.52 22.18
CA ALA A 230 -10.42 -6.75 21.64
C ALA A 230 -10.69 -8.21 21.26
N GLY A 231 -9.69 -8.96 20.79
CA GLY A 231 -9.81 -10.39 20.42
C GLY A 231 -10.14 -11.28 21.60
N ALA A 232 -9.71 -10.92 22.82
CA ALA A 232 -10.02 -11.65 24.04
C ALA A 232 -11.49 -11.54 24.50
N SER A 233 -12.28 -10.61 23.94
CA SER A 233 -13.66 -10.33 24.34
C SER A 233 -14.60 -10.00 23.17
N SER A 234 -14.37 -10.62 22.01
CA SER A 234 -15.14 -10.33 20.77
C SER A 234 -16.66 -10.42 20.99
N VAL A 235 -17.30 -9.26 21.03
CA VAL A 235 -18.77 -9.09 21.02
C VAL A 235 -19.39 -9.67 19.74
N TYR A 236 -18.58 -9.82 18.70
CA TYR A 236 -18.99 -10.31 17.38
C TYR A 236 -18.90 -11.84 17.23
N GLY A 237 -18.48 -12.57 18.27
CA GLY A 237 -18.43 -14.04 18.27
C GLY A 237 -17.63 -14.60 17.09
N ALA A 238 -18.22 -15.55 16.36
CA ALA A 238 -17.60 -16.21 15.20
C ALA A 238 -17.25 -15.26 14.03
N ALA A 239 -17.87 -14.08 13.94
CA ALA A 239 -17.56 -13.07 12.93
C ALA A 239 -16.41 -12.13 13.33
N GLY A 240 -15.83 -12.31 14.53
CA GLY A 240 -14.79 -11.44 15.07
C GLY A 240 -13.59 -11.27 14.13
N SER A 241 -13.07 -12.35 13.54
CA SER A 241 -11.91 -12.30 12.63
C SER A 241 -12.15 -11.42 11.40
N LEU A 242 -13.34 -11.47 10.81
CA LEU A 242 -13.71 -10.64 9.66
C LEU A 242 -13.81 -9.16 10.06
N VAL A 243 -14.42 -8.88 11.22
CA VAL A 243 -14.56 -7.50 11.72
C VAL A 243 -13.18 -6.89 12.03
N LEU A 244 -12.29 -7.66 12.66
CA LEU A 244 -10.93 -7.22 12.96
C LEU A 244 -10.11 -7.01 11.68
N LEU A 245 -10.26 -7.89 10.69
CA LEU A 245 -9.64 -7.73 9.38
C LEU A 245 -10.16 -6.48 8.66
N LEU A 246 -11.47 -6.25 8.64
CA LEU A 246 -12.08 -5.05 8.06
C LEU A 246 -11.61 -3.78 8.75
N LEU A 247 -11.54 -3.79 10.09
CA LEU A 247 -11.03 -2.67 10.87
C LEU A 247 -9.57 -2.39 10.53
N TRP A 248 -8.75 -3.44 10.39
CA TRP A 248 -7.36 -3.32 10.01
C TRP A 248 -7.20 -2.70 8.62
N ILE A 249 -7.89 -3.25 7.62
CA ILE A 249 -7.82 -2.72 6.25
C ILE A 249 -8.33 -1.28 6.19
N TYR A 250 -9.43 -0.99 6.87
CA TYR A 250 -10.00 0.36 6.95
C TYR A 250 -8.98 1.35 7.51
N TYR A 251 -8.35 0.99 8.64
CA TYR A 251 -7.35 1.82 9.29
C TYR A 251 -6.10 2.03 8.41
N SER A 252 -5.60 0.98 7.77
CA SER A 252 -4.50 1.08 6.80
C SER A 252 -4.86 1.97 5.62
N ALA A 253 -6.09 1.87 5.10
CA ALA A 253 -6.58 2.75 4.05
C ALA A 253 -6.61 4.21 4.51
N GLN A 254 -7.08 4.50 5.74
CA GLN A 254 -7.08 5.88 6.26
C GLN A 254 -5.68 6.48 6.33
N ILE A 255 -4.69 5.71 6.77
CA ILE A 255 -3.29 6.18 6.82
C ILE A 255 -2.77 6.48 5.42
N LEU A 256 -3.02 5.59 4.46
CA LEU A 256 -2.63 5.78 3.07
C LEU A 256 -3.29 7.04 2.49
N LEU A 257 -4.59 7.24 2.69
CA LEU A 257 -5.28 8.43 2.18
C LEU A 257 -4.81 9.72 2.86
N LEU A 258 -4.55 9.68 4.17
CA LEU A 258 -4.00 10.82 4.91
C LEU A 258 -2.59 11.19 4.40
N GLY A 259 -1.78 10.17 4.10
CA GLY A 259 -0.48 10.34 3.49
C GLY A 259 -0.54 10.91 2.07
N ALA A 260 -1.50 10.48 1.26
CA ALA A 260 -1.75 11.04 -0.07
C ALA A 260 -2.16 12.52 0.01
N GLU A 261 -3.07 12.89 0.92
CA GLU A 261 -3.46 14.28 1.17
C GLU A 261 -2.27 15.13 1.65
N PHE A 262 -1.43 14.61 2.55
CA PHE A 262 -0.21 15.27 2.95
C PHE A 262 0.73 15.51 1.76
N THR A 263 0.93 14.49 0.92
CA THR A 263 1.76 14.58 -0.29
C THR A 263 1.23 15.66 -1.24
N GLU A 264 -0.08 15.70 -1.42
CA GLU A 264 -0.76 16.66 -2.27
C GLU A 264 -0.57 18.10 -1.77
N VAL A 265 -0.88 18.35 -0.50
CA VAL A 265 -0.77 19.69 0.11
C VAL A 265 0.69 20.14 0.13
N PHE A 266 1.61 19.24 0.45
CA PHE A 266 3.04 19.52 0.43
C PHE A 266 3.51 19.90 -0.99
N SER A 267 3.13 19.10 -2.00
CA SER A 267 3.51 19.33 -3.40
C SER A 267 3.02 20.69 -3.92
N ARG A 268 1.84 21.14 -3.49
CA ARG A 268 1.27 22.44 -3.90
C ARG A 268 1.86 23.64 -3.18
N ARG A 269 2.29 23.47 -1.93
CA ARG A 269 2.71 24.59 -1.09
C ARG A 269 4.22 24.81 -1.11
N TYR A 270 4.97 23.72 -1.10
CA TYR A 270 6.43 23.74 -0.96
C TYR A 270 7.13 22.98 -2.08
N GLY A 271 6.43 22.06 -2.75
CA GLY A 271 6.98 21.17 -3.76
C GLY A 271 6.79 21.63 -5.20
N SER A 272 6.82 20.64 -6.10
CA SER A 272 6.90 20.83 -7.55
C SER A 272 5.65 21.42 -8.20
N ARG A 273 4.50 21.44 -7.50
CA ARG A 273 3.21 21.93 -8.02
C ARG A 273 2.83 23.31 -7.46
N ARG A 274 3.80 24.04 -6.92
CA ARG A 274 3.58 25.42 -6.46
C ARG A 274 3.17 26.30 -7.65
N PRO A 275 2.09 27.09 -7.55
CA PRO A 275 1.75 28.08 -8.57
C PRO A 275 2.95 29.01 -8.78
N PRO A 276 3.27 29.42 -10.02
CA PRO A 276 4.28 30.45 -10.25
C PRO A 276 3.95 31.69 -9.40
N ASP A 277 4.91 32.23 -8.67
CA ASP A 277 4.71 33.49 -7.95
C ASP A 277 4.31 34.57 -8.97
N GLU A 278 3.40 35.49 -8.62
CA GLU A 278 2.89 36.54 -9.54
C GLU A 278 4.03 37.32 -10.22
N THR A 279 5.17 37.50 -9.53
CA THR A 279 6.38 38.12 -10.08
C THR A 279 7.01 37.35 -11.26
N SER A 280 6.91 36.02 -11.26
CA SER A 280 7.37 35.15 -12.35
C SER A 280 6.42 35.16 -13.55
N ALA A 281 5.11 35.31 -13.30
CA ALA A 281 4.10 35.44 -14.36
C ALA A 281 4.22 36.78 -15.10
N VAL A 282 4.44 37.88 -14.37
CA VAL A 282 4.65 39.22 -14.95
C VAL A 282 5.96 39.29 -15.75
N SER A 283 7.03 38.62 -15.31
CA SER A 283 8.30 38.57 -16.06
C SER A 283 8.21 37.75 -17.35
N ALA A 284 7.41 36.66 -17.35
CA ALA A 284 7.15 35.86 -18.53
C ALA A 284 6.29 36.60 -19.57
N GLU A 285 5.28 37.36 -19.13
CA GLU A 285 4.50 38.23 -20.01
C GLU A 285 5.31 39.42 -20.56
N ALA A 286 6.22 39.98 -19.76
CA ALA A 286 7.12 41.05 -20.19
C ALA A 286 8.12 40.58 -21.26
N HIS A 287 8.68 39.37 -21.13
CA HIS A 287 9.56 38.80 -22.15
C HIS A 287 8.81 38.37 -23.43
N GLY A 288 7.55 37.94 -23.32
CA GLY A 288 6.71 37.63 -24.48
C GLY A 288 6.30 38.86 -25.32
N ARG A 289 6.27 40.06 -24.71
CA ARG A 289 5.93 41.32 -25.39
C ARG A 289 7.14 42.06 -25.97
N ALA A 290 8.35 41.78 -25.51
CA ALA A 290 9.58 42.41 -26.00
C ALA A 290 10.17 41.72 -27.26
N GLY A 291 9.52 40.66 -27.75
CA GLY A 291 9.97 39.85 -28.89
C GLY A 291 9.26 40.12 -30.22
N TRP A 292 8.62 41.27 -30.40
CA TRP A 292 8.01 41.72 -31.67
C TRP A 292 8.61 43.04 -32.12
#